data_AF-A0A916F7A9-F1
#
_entry.id   AF-A0A916F7A9-F1
#
_cell.length_a   1.000
_cell.length_b   1.000
_cell.length_c   1.000
_cell.angle_alpha   90.00
_cell.angle_beta   90.00
_cell.angle_gamma   90.00
#
_symmetry.space_group_name_H-M   'P 1'
#
loop_
_entity.id
_entity.type
_entity.pdbx_description
1 polymer ?
#
loop_
_entity_poly.entity_id
_entity_poly.type
_entity_poly.pdbx_seq_one_letter_code
_entity_poly.pdbx_strand_id
1 'polypeptide(L)' 'MIDPEVAIEIARKRAAEKDWEFAEPVQVMPCHRWFGGLDRFDIETNAAGLGTKAYFVIDAETGEILSEDYRFLPR' A
#
# COMPACT_ATOMS: atom_id res chain seq x y z
N MET A 1 0.27 12.39 -11.56
CA MET A 1 1.23 11.41 -11.06
C MET A 1 1.52 11.75 -9.62
N ILE A 2 1.12 10.88 -8.70
CA ILE A 2 1.25 11.12 -7.27
C ILE A 2 2.64 10.69 -6.80
N ASP A 3 3.11 11.35 -5.75
CA ASP A 3 4.33 10.96 -5.07
C ASP A 3 4.10 9.71 -4.20
N PRO A 4 5.14 8.90 -3.96
CA PRO A 4 5.05 7.74 -3.08
C PRO A 4 4.59 8.11 -1.66
N GLU A 5 4.94 9.31 -1.17
CA GLU A 5 4.45 9.81 0.13
C GLU A 5 2.93 9.98 0.15
N VAL A 6 2.36 10.54 -0.93
CA VAL A 6 0.90 10.68 -1.10
C VAL A 6 0.24 9.31 -1.17
N ALA A 7 0.86 8.34 -1.85
CA ALA A 7 0.36 6.97 -1.90
C ALA A 7 0.32 6.32 -0.50
N ILE A 8 1.36 6.54 0.34
CA ILE A 8 1.37 6.07 1.73
C ILE A 8 0.24 6.72 2.54
N GLU A 9 0.00 8.02 2.39
CA GLU A 9 -1.08 8.70 3.11
C GLU A 9 -2.46 8.15 2.73
N ILE A 10 -2.69 7.88 1.44
CA ILE A 10 -3.92 7.25 0.95
C ILE A 10 -4.09 5.85 1.57
N ALA A 11 -3.03 5.02 1.55
CA ALA A 11 -3.06 3.70 2.15
C ALA A 11 -3.31 3.75 3.67
N ARG A 12 -2.64 4.66 4.39
CA ARG A 12 -2.81 4.85 5.84
C ARG A 12 -4.23 5.27 6.18
N LYS A 13 -4.81 6.21 5.42
CA LYS A 13 -6.18 6.66 5.62
C LYS A 13 -7.17 5.50 5.39
N ARG A 14 -6.99 4.73 4.32
CA ARG A 14 -7.85 3.58 4.02
C ARG A 14 -7.75 2.48 5.07
N ALA A 15 -6.54 2.22 5.57
CA ALA A 15 -6.33 1.29 6.68
C ALA A 15 -7.07 1.75 7.94
N ALA A 16 -6.97 3.03 8.31
CA ALA A 16 -7.68 3.59 9.45
C ALA A 16 -9.21 3.52 9.30
N GLU A 17 -9.74 3.76 8.10
CA GLU A 17 -11.18 3.61 7.81
C GLU A 17 -11.68 2.17 7.97
N LYS A 18 -10.81 1.19 7.76
CA LYS A 18 -11.13 -0.24 7.87
C LYS A 18 -10.72 -0.88 9.20
N ASP A 19 -10.18 -0.09 10.12
CA ASP A 19 -9.60 -0.58 11.37
C ASP A 19 -8.48 -1.63 11.15
N TRP A 20 -7.70 -1.44 10.07
CA TRP A 20 -6.55 -2.29 9.75
C TRP A 20 -5.28 -1.75 10.41
N GLU A 21 -4.47 -2.66 10.96
CA GLU A 21 -3.17 -2.31 11.50
C GLU A 21 -2.22 -1.83 10.39
N PHE A 22 -1.84 -0.55 10.46
CA PHE A 22 -0.90 0.09 9.56
C PHE A 22 0.33 0.52 10.37
N ALA A 23 1.35 -0.35 10.39
CA ALA A 23 2.56 -0.15 11.19
C ALA A 23 3.82 -0.24 10.34
N GLU A 24 4.89 0.38 10.83
CA GLU A 24 6.20 0.40 10.19
C GLU A 24 6.90 -0.96 10.38
N PRO A 25 7.65 -1.45 9.38
CA PRO A 25 8.06 -0.73 8.16
C PRO A 25 6.99 -0.73 7.05
N VAL A 26 6.79 0.44 6.44
CA VAL A 26 6.04 0.59 5.18
C VAL A 26 6.98 0.36 4.00
N GLN A 27 6.73 -0.68 3.23
CA GLN A 27 7.44 -0.95 1.99
C GLN A 27 6.63 -0.41 0.81
N VAL A 28 7.23 0.50 0.03
CA VAL A 28 6.64 1.05 -1.19
C VAL A 28 7.42 0.56 -2.40
N MET A 29 6.75 -0.13 -3.30
CA MET A 29 7.30 -0.64 -4.54
C MET A 29 6.67 0.09 -5.73
N PRO A 30 7.42 0.97 -6.42
CA PRO A 30 6.97 1.56 -7.67
C PRO A 30 6.93 0.47 -8.76
N CYS A 31 5.77 0.26 -9.37
CA CYS A 31 5.60 -0.69 -10.47
C CYS A 31 5.50 0.08 -11.79
N HIS A 32 6.40 -0.23 -12.73
CA HIS A 32 6.49 0.44 -14.02
C HIS A 32 5.76 -0.36 -15.11
N ARG A 33 5.08 0.33 -16.03
CA ARG A 33 4.53 -0.29 -17.24
C ARG A 33 5.68 -0.83 -18.09
N TRP A 34 5.42 -1.91 -18.82
CA TRP A 34 6.39 -2.55 -19.72
C TRP A 34 6.95 -1.58 -20.77
N PHE A 35 6.20 -0.55 -21.17
CA PHE A 35 6.60 0.47 -22.15
C PHE A 35 7.17 1.76 -21.53
N GLY A 36 7.54 1.72 -20.26
CA GLY A 36 8.00 2.89 -19.51
C GLY A 36 6.84 3.69 -18.90
N GLY A 37 7.15 4.47 -17.87
CA GLY A 37 6.17 5.14 -17.03
C GLY A 37 5.80 4.33 -15.80
N LEU A 38 5.57 5.01 -14.68
CA LEU A 38 5.15 4.38 -13.44
C LEU A 38 3.62 4.24 -13.46
N ASP A 39 3.17 3.00 -13.28
CA ASP A 39 1.78 2.56 -13.41
C ASP A 39 1.05 2.71 -12.07
N ARG A 40 1.68 2.18 -11.02
CA ARG A 40 1.08 2.04 -9.70
C ARG A 40 2.14 1.90 -8.62
N PHE A 41 1.72 2.13 -7.39
CA PHE A 41 2.48 1.88 -6.18
C PHE A 41 1.89 0.68 -5.45
N ASP A 42 2.72 -0.31 -5.23
CA ASP A 42 2.41 -1.45 -4.37
C ASP A 42 2.93 -1.10 -2.96
N ILE A 43 2.02 -0.96 -2.00
CA ILE A 43 2.32 -0.59 -0.62
C ILE A 43 2.03 -1.79 0.26
N GLU A 44 3.03 -2.19 1.03
CA GLU A 44 2.94 -3.26 2.00
C GLU A 44 3.28 -2.72 3.38
N THR A 45 2.41 -2.97 4.35
CA THR A 45 2.71 -2.72 5.76
C THR A 45 2.83 -4.04 6.48
N ASN A 46 3.97 -4.23 7.13
CA ASN A 46 4.16 -5.32 8.07
C ASN A 46 4.08 -4.72 9.48
N ALA A 47 3.04 -5.09 10.23
CA ALA A 47 3.07 -4.87 11.66
C ALA A 47 4.07 -5.86 12.25
N ALA A 48 5.35 -5.46 12.24
CA ALA A 48 6.48 -6.28 12.60
C ALA A 48 6.27 -6.90 14.00
N GLY A 49 5.75 -8.12 14.02
CA GLY A 49 5.52 -8.89 15.24
C GLY A 49 4.05 -9.18 15.62
N LEU A 50 3.06 -8.67 14.89
CA LEU A 50 1.62 -8.93 15.17
C LEU A 50 0.98 -9.97 14.24
N GLY A 51 1.71 -10.43 13.22
CA GLY A 51 1.17 -11.42 12.28
C GLY A 51 0.09 -10.83 11.38
N THR A 52 0.09 -9.52 11.17
CA THR A 52 -0.88 -8.82 10.33
C THR A 52 -0.13 -8.08 9.23
N LYS A 53 -0.65 -8.20 8.01
CA LYS A 53 -0.06 -7.59 6.82
C LYS A 53 -1.17 -6.95 6.00
N ALA A 54 -1.07 -5.64 5.80
CA ALA A 54 -1.93 -4.91 4.88
C ALA A 54 -1.17 -4.67 3.57
N TYR A 55 -1.87 -4.82 2.46
CA TYR A 55 -1.34 -4.60 1.12
C TYR A 55 -2.30 -3.74 0.33
N PHE A 56 -1.77 -2.73 -0.36
CA PHE A 56 -2.52 -1.80 -1.16
C PHE A 56 -1.83 -1.61 -2.52
N VAL A 57 -2.62 -1.52 -3.57
CA VAL A 57 -2.17 -1.16 -4.91
C VAL A 57 -2.85 0.14 -5.27
N ILE A 58 -2.06 1.17 -5.53
CA ILE A 58 -2.55 2.53 -5.78
C ILE A 58 -2.12 2.97 -7.17
N ASP A 59 -3.05 3.40 -8.00
CA ASP A 59 -2.79 3.97 -9.31
C ASP A 59 -1.90 5.21 -9.19
N ALA A 60 -0.78 5.22 -9.90
CA ALA A 60 0.21 6.30 -9.76
C ALA A 60 -0.23 7.59 -10.45
N GLU A 61 -1.20 7.56 -11.37
CA GLU A 61 -1.67 8.74 -12.07
C GLU A 61 -2.73 9.49 -11.25
N THR A 62 -3.70 8.75 -10.71
CA THR A 62 -4.94 9.24 -10.08
C THR A 62 -4.95 9.13 -8.57
N GLY A 63 -4.15 8.23 -7.98
CA GLY A 63 -4.22 7.88 -6.56
C GLY A 63 -5.39 6.99 -6.18
N GLU A 64 -6.08 6.39 -7.16
CA GLU A 64 -7.15 5.43 -6.89
C GLU A 64 -6.58 4.11 -6.33
N ILE A 65 -7.26 3.55 -5.33
CA ILE A 65 -6.89 2.23 -4.78
C ILE A 65 -7.45 1.16 -5.72
N LEU A 66 -6.57 0.55 -6.50
CA LEU A 66 -6.88 -0.52 -7.45
C LEU A 66 -7.12 -1.86 -6.74
N SER A 67 -6.40 -2.12 -5.66
CA SER A 67 -6.53 -3.34 -4.87
C SER A 67 -6.16 -3.08 -3.42
N GLU A 68 -6.81 -3.78 -2.51
CA GLU A 68 -6.52 -3.75 -1.09
C GLU A 68 -6.73 -5.14 -0.51
N ASP A 69 -5.82 -5.58 0.34
CA ASP A 69 -5.84 -6.89 0.98
C ASP A 69 -5.33 -6.77 2.41
N TYR A 70 -5.92 -7.53 3.32
CA TYR A 70 -5.52 -7.59 4.72
C TYR A 70 -5.53 -9.04 5.15
N ARG A 71 -4.34 -9.54 5.48
CA ARG A 71 -4.16 -10.92 5.90
C ARG A 71 -3.53 -10.99 7.28
N PHE A 72 -4.14 -11.81 8.10
CA PHE A 72 -3.53 -12.35 9.30
C PHE A 72 -2.65 -13.53 8.91
N LEU A 73 -1.33 -13.37 9.04
CA LEU A 73 -0.33 -14.41 8.95
C LEU A 73 -0.12 -15.01 10.35
N PRO A 74 -0.62 -16.23 10.62
CA PRO A 74 -0.31 -16.92 11.88
C PRO A 74 1.21 -17.13 11.99
N ARG A 75 1.75 -16.85 13.17
CA ARG A 75 3.16 -17.07 13.53
C ARG A 75 3.55 -18.54 13.51
#